data_AF-X7E5Y3-F1
#
_entry.id   AF-X7E5Y3-F1
#
_cell.length_a   1.000
_cell.length_b   1.000
_cell.length_c   1.000
_cell.angle_alpha   90.00
_cell.angle_beta   90.00
_cell.angle_gamma   90.00
#
_symmetry.space_group_name_H-M   'P 1'
#
loop_
_entity.id
_entity.type
_entity.pdbx_description
1 polymer ?
#
loop_
_entity_poly.entity_id
_entity_poly.type
_entity_poly.pdbx_seq_one_letter_code
_entity_poly.pdbx_strand_id
1 'polypeptide(L)'
;MGKHYSHLALDERLKLAKWRDAKVSMKEIAVRLGRPPCTLYRELRRNRFTDAELPQLYGYYGMNAQSIYAKRRSALRKLVKHTVLKDAVLDHLAAGWSPEQIAGRMYFERHPVRVSHETIYRYVYSEDGRQAGLWRHLPMHRRHRRPRGTRRPHALNLAWKTVSHSARPRLRTANSSATGNAI
;
A
#
# COMPACT_ATOMS: atom_id res chain seq x y z
N MET A 1 2.44 -31.13 5.67
CA MET A 1 2.73 -29.88 6.42
C MET A 1 2.45 -28.68 5.53
N GLY A 2 1.65 -27.72 6.00
CA GLY A 2 1.09 -26.64 5.18
C GLY A 2 2.14 -25.70 4.59
N LYS A 3 2.11 -25.54 3.26
CA LYS A 3 3.01 -24.71 2.45
C LYS A 3 2.67 -23.21 2.51
N HIS A 4 2.36 -22.68 3.70
CA HIS A 4 2.06 -21.26 3.85
C HIS A 4 3.04 -20.60 4.81
N TYR A 5 3.93 -19.79 4.24
CA TYR A 5 4.82 -18.94 5.00
C TYR A 5 4.00 -17.87 5.75
N SER A 6 3.84 -18.06 7.05
CA SER A 6 3.17 -17.10 7.93
C SER A 6 4.20 -16.26 8.67
N HIS A 7 4.03 -14.95 8.62
CA HIS A 7 4.80 -14.02 9.44
C HIS A 7 4.33 -14.07 10.89
N LEU A 8 5.23 -13.75 11.82
CA LEU A 8 4.84 -13.54 13.22
C LEU A 8 3.79 -12.43 13.28
N ALA A 9 2.74 -12.63 14.05
CA ALA A 9 1.73 -11.63 14.36
C ALA A 9 2.19 -10.72 15.52
N LEU A 10 1.48 -9.61 15.75
CA LEU A 10 1.82 -8.67 16.81
C LEU A 10 1.74 -9.33 18.20
N ASP A 11 0.73 -10.15 18.44
CA ASP A 11 0.56 -10.84 19.72
C ASP A 11 1.73 -11.82 20.00
N GLU A 12 2.18 -12.56 18.98
CA GLU A 12 3.35 -13.43 19.07
C GLU A 12 4.62 -12.63 19.38
N ARG A 13 4.77 -11.43 18.78
CA ARG A 13 5.89 -10.53 19.05
C ARG A 13 5.89 -10.00 20.48
N LEU A 14 4.72 -9.64 21.01
CA LEU A 14 4.56 -9.17 22.40
C LEU A 14 4.84 -10.29 23.41
N LYS A 15 4.33 -11.50 23.16
CA LYS A 15 4.63 -12.69 23.98
C LYS A 15 6.12 -13.00 23.99
N LEU A 16 6.77 -12.95 22.81
CA LEU A 16 8.21 -13.14 22.68
C LEU A 16 9.01 -12.11 23.49
N ALA A 17 8.63 -10.82 23.45
CA ALA A 17 9.28 -9.79 24.25
C ALA A 17 9.12 -10.07 25.76
N LYS A 18 7.89 -10.30 26.22
CA LYS A 18 7.60 -10.61 27.63
C LYS A 18 8.39 -11.81 28.16
N TRP A 19 8.47 -12.89 27.38
CA TRP A 19 9.21 -14.09 27.80
C TRP A 19 10.72 -13.93 27.71
N ARG A 20 11.22 -13.06 26.82
CA ARG A 20 12.63 -12.68 26.81
C ARG A 20 13.02 -11.90 28.05
N ASP A 21 12.19 -10.97 28.49
CA ASP A 21 12.40 -10.21 29.73
C ASP A 21 12.39 -11.14 30.96
N ALA A 22 11.49 -12.14 30.95
CA ALA A 22 11.46 -13.22 31.93
C ALA A 22 12.58 -14.27 31.79
N LYS A 23 13.55 -14.06 30.88
CA LYS A 23 14.71 -14.94 30.63
C LYS A 23 14.36 -16.39 30.28
N VAL A 24 13.16 -16.64 29.73
CA VAL A 24 12.74 -17.97 29.27
C VAL A 24 13.60 -18.41 28.07
N SER A 25 13.92 -19.71 28.01
CA SER A 25 14.74 -20.24 26.93
C SER A 25 14.05 -20.12 25.56
N MET A 26 14.83 -19.90 24.50
CA MET A 26 14.28 -19.76 23.15
C MET A 26 13.59 -21.04 22.66
N LYS A 27 14.09 -22.22 23.08
CA LYS A 27 13.48 -23.51 22.76
C LYS A 27 12.09 -23.63 23.36
N GLU A 28 11.93 -23.22 24.62
CA GLU A 28 10.64 -23.25 25.29
C GLU A 28 9.66 -22.24 24.70
N ILE A 29 10.11 -21.02 24.37
CA ILE A 29 9.27 -20.02 23.70
C ILE A 29 8.79 -20.54 22.34
N ALA A 30 9.67 -21.20 21.57
CA ALA A 30 9.34 -21.81 20.29
C ALA A 30 8.22 -22.87 20.43
N VAL A 31 8.32 -23.73 21.44
CA VAL A 31 7.28 -24.73 21.75
C VAL A 31 5.97 -24.03 22.13
N ARG A 32 6.00 -23.05 23.04
CA ARG A 32 4.80 -22.31 23.49
C ARG A 32 4.10 -21.55 22.36
N LEU A 33 4.83 -21.01 21.39
CA LEU A 33 4.26 -20.33 20.22
C LEU A 33 3.88 -21.29 19.08
N GLY A 34 4.29 -22.56 19.13
CA GLY A 34 4.17 -23.47 18.00
C GLY A 34 4.98 -23.02 16.78
N ARG A 35 6.12 -22.35 16.99
CA ARG A 35 6.97 -21.79 15.93
C ARG A 35 8.36 -22.42 15.94
N PRO A 36 9.01 -22.64 14.78
CA PRO A 36 10.39 -23.10 14.75
C PRO A 36 11.34 -22.11 15.46
N PRO A 37 12.31 -22.57 16.27
CA PRO A 37 13.28 -21.70 16.94
C PRO A 37 14.05 -20.80 15.97
N CYS A 38 14.38 -21.32 14.78
CA CYS A 38 15.05 -20.56 13.72
C CYS A 38 14.25 -19.33 13.28
N THR A 39 12.91 -19.39 13.30
CA THR A 39 12.04 -18.25 12.97
C THR A 39 12.18 -17.15 14.01
N LEU A 40 12.21 -17.51 15.29
CA LEU A 40 12.36 -16.57 16.39
C LEU A 40 13.75 -15.93 16.38
N TYR A 41 14.83 -16.69 16.17
CA TYR A 41 16.17 -16.12 16.02
C TYR A 41 16.27 -15.14 14.85
N ARG A 42 15.67 -15.48 13.70
CA ARG A 42 15.61 -14.59 12.54
C ARG A 42 14.81 -13.32 12.84
N GLU A 43 13.73 -13.42 13.61
CA GLU A 43 12.95 -12.26 14.06
C GLU A 43 13.79 -11.32 14.92
N LEU A 44 14.41 -11.85 15.99
CA LEU A 44 15.26 -11.05 16.88
C LEU A 44 16.42 -10.38 16.15
N ARG A 45 17.01 -11.06 15.17
CA ARG A 45 18.12 -10.49 14.38
C ARG A 45 17.67 -9.34 13.49
N ARG A 46 16.46 -9.42 12.91
CA ARG A 46 15.95 -8.44 11.94
C ARG A 46 15.24 -7.25 12.58
N ASN A 47 14.75 -7.40 13.79
CA ASN A 47 13.85 -6.45 14.46
C ASN A 47 14.40 -6.00 15.82
N ARG A 48 15.72 -5.95 15.96
CA ARG A 48 16.36 -5.36 17.14
C ARG A 48 16.27 -3.83 17.06
N PHE A 49 15.96 -3.21 18.19
CA PHE A 49 16.03 -1.77 18.33
C PHE A 49 17.43 -1.38 18.83
N THR A 50 18.03 -0.40 18.17
CA THR A 50 19.35 0.15 18.46
C THR A 50 19.29 1.66 18.32
N ASP A 51 19.88 2.37 19.26
CA ASP A 51 19.86 3.82 19.43
C ASP A 51 21.23 4.38 19.90
N ALA A 52 21.99 5.00 18.99
CA ALA A 52 23.37 5.40 19.25
C ALA A 52 23.56 6.25 20.52
N GLU A 53 22.55 7.02 20.90
CA GLU A 53 22.59 7.95 22.04
C GLU A 53 22.19 7.29 23.37
N LEU A 54 21.44 6.19 23.33
CA LEU A 54 20.91 5.49 24.51
C LEU A 54 21.17 3.98 24.44
N PRO A 55 22.41 3.53 24.71
CA PRO A 55 22.77 2.11 24.71
C PRO A 55 21.96 1.23 25.66
N GLN A 56 21.46 1.81 26.76
CA GLN A 56 20.62 1.13 27.75
C GLN A 56 19.26 0.71 27.20
N LEU A 57 18.80 1.31 26.09
CA LEU A 57 17.53 0.96 25.44
C LEU A 57 17.73 -0.11 24.35
N TYR A 58 18.91 -0.70 24.24
CA TYR A 58 19.18 -1.76 23.25
C TYR A 58 18.42 -3.03 23.59
N GLY A 59 17.46 -3.38 22.73
CA GLY A 59 16.54 -4.45 23.06
C GLY A 59 15.66 -4.93 21.92
N TYR A 60 14.84 -5.93 22.26
CA TYR A 60 13.77 -6.40 21.40
C TYR A 60 12.44 -5.97 22.02
N TYR A 61 11.74 -5.07 21.33
CA TYR A 61 10.42 -4.60 21.74
C TYR A 61 9.39 -5.04 20.70
N GLY A 62 8.31 -5.70 21.14
CA GLY A 62 7.32 -6.28 20.23
C GLY A 62 6.63 -5.25 19.33
N MET A 63 6.34 -4.06 19.86
CA MET A 63 5.75 -2.96 19.08
C MET A 63 6.72 -2.40 18.04
N ASN A 64 7.99 -2.16 18.43
CA ASN A 64 9.01 -1.68 17.50
C ASN A 64 9.29 -2.73 16.42
N ALA A 65 9.33 -4.01 16.77
CA ALA A 65 9.49 -5.09 15.82
C ALA A 65 8.35 -5.11 14.78
N GLN A 66 7.11 -4.89 15.22
CA GLN A 66 5.95 -4.77 14.34
C GLN A 66 6.06 -3.55 13.41
N SER A 67 6.43 -2.38 13.93
CA SER A 67 6.55 -1.16 13.14
C SER A 67 7.66 -1.26 12.09
N ILE A 68 8.83 -1.78 12.47
CA ILE A 68 9.94 -2.06 11.56
C ILE A 68 9.51 -3.04 10.45
N TYR A 69 8.80 -4.12 10.81
CA TYR A 69 8.24 -5.06 9.84
C TYR A 69 7.24 -4.39 8.88
N ALA A 70 6.31 -3.58 9.41
CA ALA A 70 5.32 -2.87 8.63
C ALA A 70 5.97 -1.88 7.65
N LYS A 71 6.98 -1.12 8.10
CA LYS A 71 7.75 -0.17 7.28
C LYS A 71 8.48 -0.87 6.13
N ARG A 72 9.14 -2.00 6.40
CA ARG A 72 9.77 -2.79 5.33
C ARG A 72 8.75 -3.29 4.32
N ARG A 73 7.56 -3.73 4.75
CA ARG A 73 6.52 -4.21 3.85
C ARG A 73 5.83 -3.09 3.06
N SER A 74 5.67 -1.90 3.64
CA SER A 74 5.10 -0.77 2.93
C SER A 74 6.02 -0.32 1.80
N ALA A 75 7.34 -0.32 2.01
CA ALA A 75 8.34 -0.02 0.98
C ALA A 75 8.27 -0.96 -0.25
N LEU A 76 7.83 -2.20 -0.06
CA LEU A 76 7.65 -3.18 -1.14
C LEU A 76 6.37 -2.99 -1.96
N ARG A 77 5.47 -2.08 -1.55
CA ARG A 77 4.23 -1.81 -2.31
C ARG A 77 4.59 -1.18 -3.65
N LYS A 78 3.95 -1.65 -4.73
CA LYS A 78 4.27 -1.21 -6.11
C LYS A 78 4.26 0.31 -6.30
N LEU A 79 3.26 0.99 -5.72
CA LEU A 79 3.12 2.46 -5.79
C LEU A 79 4.14 3.21 -4.91
N VAL A 80 4.74 2.55 -3.92
CA VAL A 80 5.83 3.15 -3.13
C VAL A 80 7.18 2.93 -3.83
N LYS A 81 7.37 1.74 -4.42
CA LYS A 81 8.58 1.37 -5.15
C LYS A 81 8.75 2.11 -6.47
N HIS A 82 7.66 2.29 -7.23
CA HIS A 82 7.69 2.93 -8.55
C HIS A 82 7.06 4.32 -8.46
N THR A 83 7.89 5.33 -8.18
CA THR A 83 7.47 6.73 -7.99
C THR A 83 6.80 7.29 -9.25
N VAL A 84 7.39 7.08 -10.44
CA VAL A 84 6.80 7.56 -11.70
C VAL A 84 5.40 6.99 -11.96
N LEU A 85 5.20 5.71 -11.63
CA LEU A 85 3.88 5.08 -11.75
C LEU A 85 2.88 5.67 -10.76
N LYS A 86 3.34 5.95 -9.53
CA LYS A 86 2.52 6.61 -8.51
C LYS A 86 2.09 8.00 -8.97
N ASP A 87 3.02 8.82 -9.45
CA ASP A 87 2.72 10.18 -9.89
C ASP A 87 1.68 10.17 -11.03
N ALA A 88 1.86 9.27 -12.01
CA ALA A 88 0.86 9.08 -13.06
C ALA A 88 -0.52 8.69 -12.49
N VAL A 89 -0.60 7.78 -11.51
CA VAL A 89 -1.88 7.42 -10.86
C VAL A 89 -2.48 8.62 -10.14
N LEU A 90 -1.67 9.43 -9.45
CA LEU A 90 -2.13 10.61 -8.72
C LEU A 90 -2.68 11.69 -9.66
N ASP A 91 -2.00 11.96 -10.77
CA ASP A 91 -2.47 12.90 -11.79
C ASP A 91 -3.83 12.50 -12.35
N HIS A 92 -4.04 11.19 -12.57
CA HIS A 92 -5.30 10.69 -13.11
C HIS A 92 -6.42 10.70 -12.07
N LEU A 93 -6.11 10.43 -10.79
CA LEU A 93 -7.06 10.62 -9.70
C LEU A 93 -7.45 12.09 -9.61
N ALA A 94 -6.49 13.02 -9.63
CA ALA A 94 -6.75 14.46 -9.61
C ALA A 94 -7.63 14.91 -10.79
N ALA A 95 -7.45 14.30 -11.97
CA ALA A 95 -8.30 14.50 -13.15
C ALA A 95 -9.70 13.85 -13.04
N GLY A 96 -10.04 13.21 -11.93
CA GLY A 96 -11.36 12.63 -11.65
C GLY A 96 -11.59 11.23 -12.22
N TRP A 97 -10.53 10.48 -12.56
CA TRP A 97 -10.66 9.13 -13.09
C TRP A 97 -10.94 8.12 -11.97
N SER A 98 -11.77 7.11 -12.27
CA SER A 98 -11.97 6.01 -11.32
C SER A 98 -10.75 5.08 -11.27
N PRO A 99 -10.44 4.46 -10.11
CA PRO A 99 -9.40 3.45 -10.02
C PRO A 99 -9.53 2.29 -11.03
N GLU A 100 -10.76 1.87 -11.39
CA GLU A 100 -10.95 0.87 -12.45
C GLU A 100 -10.55 1.40 -13.82
N GLN A 101 -10.87 2.67 -14.12
CA GLN A 101 -10.52 3.29 -15.39
C GLN A 101 -9.00 3.45 -15.56
N ILE A 102 -8.29 3.83 -14.49
CA ILE A 102 -6.83 3.95 -14.49
C ILE A 102 -6.20 2.58 -14.76
N ALA A 103 -6.62 1.55 -14.02
CA ALA A 103 -6.10 0.19 -14.19
C ALA A 103 -6.45 -0.38 -15.59
N GLY A 104 -7.66 -0.15 -16.08
CA GLY A 104 -8.11 -0.56 -17.41
C GLY A 104 -7.34 0.13 -18.53
N ARG A 105 -7.07 1.44 -18.40
CA ARG A 105 -6.27 2.18 -19.38
C ARG A 105 -4.82 1.68 -19.42
N MET A 106 -4.23 1.40 -18.26
CA MET A 106 -2.88 0.82 -18.19
C MET A 106 -2.79 -0.54 -18.87
N TYR A 107 -3.85 -1.34 -18.80
CA TYR A 107 -3.95 -2.61 -19.49
C TYR A 107 -4.00 -2.42 -21.01
N PHE A 108 -4.82 -1.49 -21.50
CA PHE A 108 -4.99 -1.21 -22.93
C PHE A 108 -3.70 -0.66 -23.58
N GLU A 109 -3.01 0.26 -22.90
CA GLU A 109 -1.77 0.86 -23.40
C GLU A 109 -0.53 -0.05 -23.27
N ARG A 110 -0.70 -1.28 -22.77
CA ARG A 110 0.35 -2.29 -22.61
C ARG A 110 1.57 -1.81 -21.81
N HIS A 111 1.33 -1.09 -20.71
CA HIS A 111 2.43 -0.62 -19.87
C HIS A 111 3.26 -1.76 -19.30
N PRO A 112 4.60 -1.60 -19.22
CA PRO A 112 5.48 -2.63 -18.67
C PRO A 112 5.22 -2.88 -17.18
N VAL A 113 4.82 -1.85 -16.44
CA VAL A 113 4.44 -1.94 -15.03
C VAL A 113 2.99 -1.52 -14.86
N ARG A 114 2.18 -2.42 -14.27
CA ARG A 114 0.73 -2.24 -14.11
C ARG A 114 0.31 -2.43 -12.65
N VAL A 115 -0.76 -1.73 -12.26
CA VAL A 115 -1.43 -1.85 -10.97
C VAL A 115 -2.91 -2.22 -11.15
N SER A 116 -3.44 -3.00 -10.22
CA SER A 116 -4.89 -3.25 -10.16
C SER A 116 -5.60 -2.09 -9.47
N HIS A 117 -6.90 -1.93 -9.73
CA HIS A 117 -7.74 -0.95 -9.04
C HIS A 117 -7.72 -1.16 -7.51
N GLU A 118 -7.66 -2.42 -7.04
CA GLU A 118 -7.50 -2.72 -5.62
C GLU A 118 -6.19 -2.20 -5.02
N THR A 119 -5.11 -2.20 -5.81
CA THR A 119 -3.83 -1.62 -5.37
C THR A 119 -3.93 -0.11 -5.21
N ILE A 120 -4.68 0.54 -6.10
CA ILE A 120 -4.95 1.99 -6.04
C ILE A 120 -5.84 2.29 -4.82
N TYR A 121 -6.94 1.55 -4.61
CA TYR A 121 -7.79 1.70 -3.42
C TYR A 121 -7.00 1.51 -2.12
N ARG A 122 -6.20 0.45 -2.03
CA ARG A 122 -5.35 0.20 -0.86
C ARG A 122 -4.37 1.35 -0.59
N TYR A 123 -3.89 2.02 -1.64
CA TYR A 123 -3.02 3.18 -1.50
C TYR A 123 -3.79 4.43 -1.05
N VAL A 124 -4.94 4.71 -1.65
CA VAL A 124 -5.82 5.83 -1.27
C VAL A 124 -6.20 5.76 0.21
N TYR A 125 -6.52 4.58 0.73
CA TYR A 125 -6.89 4.39 2.13
C TYR A 125 -5.69 4.16 3.07
N SER A 126 -4.47 4.10 2.53
CA SER A 126 -3.26 4.07 3.34
C SER A 126 -3.00 5.41 4.01
N GLU A 127 -2.11 5.44 5.00
CA GLU A 127 -1.75 6.66 5.72
C GLU A 127 -1.26 7.76 4.76
N ASP A 128 -0.35 7.42 3.84
CA ASP A 128 0.16 8.32 2.79
C ASP A 128 -0.98 8.90 1.94
N GLY A 129 -1.94 8.06 1.54
CA GLY A 129 -3.06 8.47 0.69
C GLY A 129 -4.10 9.34 1.43
N ARG A 130 -4.29 9.10 2.73
CA ARG A 130 -5.14 9.95 3.58
C ARG A 130 -4.52 11.31 3.82
N GLN A 131 -3.22 11.37 4.10
CA GLN A 131 -2.48 12.63 4.25
C GLN A 131 -2.55 13.46 2.97
N ALA A 132 -2.43 12.83 1.80
CA ALA A 132 -2.59 13.47 0.50
C ALA A 132 -4.06 13.79 0.12
N GLY A 133 -5.04 13.45 0.96
CA GLY A 133 -6.45 13.76 0.71
C GLY A 133 -7.06 13.05 -0.51
N LEU A 134 -6.45 11.94 -0.98
CA LEU A 134 -6.80 11.31 -2.25
C LEU A 134 -8.23 10.77 -2.32
N TRP A 135 -8.82 10.49 -1.17
CA TRP A 135 -10.21 10.07 -1.05
C TRP A 135 -11.20 11.10 -1.62
N ARG A 136 -10.83 12.39 -1.68
CA ARG A 136 -11.66 13.45 -2.27
C ARG A 136 -11.80 13.32 -3.78
N HIS A 137 -10.83 12.70 -4.43
CA HIS A 137 -10.78 12.52 -5.87
C HIS A 137 -11.47 11.25 -6.34
N LEU A 138 -11.92 10.39 -5.42
CA LEU A 138 -12.63 9.17 -5.77
C LEU A 138 -14.07 9.49 -6.21
N PRO A 139 -14.54 8.92 -7.34
CA PRO A 139 -15.93 9.03 -7.73
C PRO A 139 -16.83 8.49 -6.61
N MET A 140 -17.76 9.32 -6.14
CA MET A 140 -18.72 8.89 -5.14
C MET A 140 -19.71 7.91 -5.80
N HIS A 141 -19.53 6.62 -5.53
CA HIS A 141 -20.35 5.56 -6.16
C HIS A 141 -21.84 5.64 -5.75
N ARG A 142 -22.13 6.20 -4.57
CA ARG A 142 -23.51 6.31 -4.08
C ARG A 142 -24.21 7.49 -4.75
N ARG A 143 -25.14 7.17 -5.65
CA ARG A 143 -26.16 8.12 -6.12
C ARG A 143 -26.94 8.60 -4.90
N HIS A 144 -26.89 9.90 -4.59
CA HIS A 144 -27.77 10.49 -3.58
C HIS A 144 -29.22 10.12 -3.94
N ARG A 145 -29.86 9.35 -3.05
CA ARG A 145 -31.27 8.99 -3.20
C ARG A 145 -32.07 10.28 -3.13
N ARG A 146 -32.88 10.53 -4.15
CA ARG A 146 -33.78 11.67 -4.18
C ARG A 146 -35.12 11.26 -3.58
N PRO A 147 -35.79 12.14 -2.82
CA PRO A 147 -37.18 11.93 -2.43
C PRO A 147 -38.06 11.71 -3.67
N ARG A 148 -39.01 10.77 -3.57
CA ARG A 148 -40.02 10.54 -4.63
C ARG A 148 -40.80 11.84 -4.85
N GLY A 149 -41.05 12.21 -6.11
CA GLY A 149 -41.79 13.42 -6.50
C GLY A 149 -40.93 14.65 -6.84
N THR A 150 -39.61 14.60 -6.70
CA THR A 150 -38.74 15.72 -7.08
C THR A 150 -38.47 15.77 -8.60
N ARG A 151 -38.66 16.93 -9.23
CA ARG A 151 -38.37 17.16 -10.66
C ARG A 151 -36.88 16.90 -10.93
N ARG A 152 -36.58 16.12 -11.98
CA ARG A 152 -35.20 15.94 -12.43
C ARG A 152 -34.71 17.29 -12.98
N PRO A 153 -33.64 17.90 -12.42
CA PRO A 153 -32.98 18.99 -13.13
C PRO A 153 -32.50 18.41 -14.46
N HIS A 154 -32.70 19.16 -15.55
CA HIS A 154 -32.06 18.87 -16.81
C HIS A 154 -30.55 18.96 -16.56
N ALA A 155 -29.88 17.82 -16.42
CA ALA A 155 -28.47 17.83 -16.08
C ALA A 155 -27.72 18.47 -17.26
N LEU A 156 -27.08 19.62 -17.02
CA LEU A 156 -25.89 19.96 -17.80
C LEU A 156 -24.96 18.76 -17.66
N ASN A 157 -24.62 18.15 -18.80
CA ASN A 157 -23.81 16.94 -18.88
C ASN A 157 -22.57 17.08 -17.99
N LEU A 158 -22.52 16.39 -16.85
CA LEU A 158 -21.27 16.22 -16.11
C LEU A 158 -20.36 15.35 -16.99
N ALA A 159 -19.43 16.02 -17.68
CA ALA A 159 -18.61 15.53 -18.79
C ALA A 159 -17.78 14.26 -18.51
N TRP A 160 -17.65 13.81 -17.26
CA TRP A 160 -16.83 12.63 -16.93
C TRP A 160 -17.54 11.30 -17.23
N LYS A 161 -18.87 11.29 -17.39
CA LYS A 161 -19.61 10.05 -17.72
C LYS A 161 -19.57 9.69 -19.21
N THR A 162 -19.06 10.56 -20.07
CA THR A 162 -19.15 10.46 -21.54
C THR A 162 -17.80 10.50 -22.25
N VAL A 163 -16.67 10.26 -21.56
CA VAL A 163 -15.39 10.08 -22.26
C VAL A 163 -15.13 8.60 -22.44
N SER A 164 -15.38 8.12 -23.66
CA SER A 164 -15.01 6.79 -24.15
C SER A 164 -13.52 6.52 -23.88
N HIS A 165 -13.14 5.25 -23.70
CA HIS A 165 -11.76 4.86 -23.42
C HIS A 165 -10.76 5.41 -24.46
N SER A 166 -11.23 5.69 -25.69
CA SER A 166 -10.44 6.23 -26.80
C SER A 166 -10.19 7.74 -26.75
N ALA A 167 -11.06 8.54 -26.11
CA ALA A 167 -10.95 10.00 -26.10
C ALA A 167 -10.13 10.57 -24.93
N ARG A 168 -9.41 9.71 -24.18
CA ARG A 168 -8.64 10.11 -23.00
C ARG A 168 -7.14 10.26 -23.31
N PRO A 169 -6.44 11.27 -22.74
CA PRO A 169 -5.01 11.47 -22.94
C PRO A 169 -4.21 10.23 -22.51
N ARG A 170 -3.07 9.98 -23.18
CA ARG A 170 -2.20 8.84 -22.86
C ARG A 170 -1.62 8.98 -21.47
N LEU A 171 -1.48 7.86 -20.75
CA LEU A 171 -0.74 7.86 -19.49
C LEU A 171 0.69 8.30 -19.80
N ARG A 172 1.19 9.36 -19.14
CA ARG A 172 2.62 9.69 -19.19
C ARG A 172 3.37 8.50 -18.64
N THR A 173 4.12 7.82 -19.49
CA THR A 173 4.99 6.72 -19.09
C THR A 173 6.44 7.09 -19.29
N ALA A 174 7.27 6.47 -18.45
CA ALA A 174 8.70 6.74 -18.33
C ALA A 174 9.54 6.38 -19.58
N ASN A 175 8.92 6.14 -20.75
CA ASN A 175 9.61 5.67 -21.94
C ASN A 175 9.41 6.63 -23.14
N SER A 176 9.63 7.94 -22.96
CA SER A 176 9.72 8.86 -24.12
C SER A 176 10.85 9.90 -24.02
N SER A 177 11.85 9.67 -23.18
CA SER A 177 13.01 10.55 -23.06
C SER A 177 14.31 9.76 -23.27
N ALA A 178 14.58 9.35 -24.52
CA ALA A 178 15.92 8.93 -24.96
C ALA A 178 16.03 8.79 -26.49
N THR A 179 15.80 9.87 -27.24
CA THR A 179 16.58 10.12 -28.47
C THR A 179 16.62 11.62 -28.76
N GLY A 180 17.69 12.27 -28.30
CA GLY A 180 18.17 13.51 -28.88
C GLY A 180 19.38 13.21 -29.75
N ASN A 181 19.39 13.72 -30.98
CA ASN A 181 20.54 14.28 -31.71
C ASN A 181 20.00 14.69 -33.10
N ALA A 182 19.91 15.99 -33.37
CA ALA A 182 20.99 16.85 -33.87
C ALA A 182 21.22 16.64 -35.38
N ILE A 183 20.64 17.53 -36.17
CA ILE A 183 21.24 18.16 -37.36
C ILE A 183 20.92 19.65 -37.25
#